data_AF-A0AAU3IHY6-F1
#
_entry.id   AF-A0AAU3IHY6-F1
#
_cell.length_a   1.000
_cell.length_b   1.000
_cell.length_c   1.000
_cell.angle_alpha   90.00
_cell.angle_beta   90.00
_cell.angle_gamma   90.00
#
_symmetry.space_group_name_H-M   'P 1'
#
loop_
_entity.id
_entity.type
_entity.pdbx_description
1 polymer ?
#
loop_
_entity_poly.entity_id
_entity_poly.type
_entity_poly.pdbx_seq_one_letter_code
_entity_poly.pdbx_strand_id
1 'polypeptide(L)'
;MDAVRNVIAGESREPASGDWMDLVDPSTEKVYARAARSGGEDVDQAVAAAAEAARAWRRTTPAERQRLLLELSDLMTEVREALAEAEVRATGKPRGTALSVDVDGAVDAVRYFAGAARLLEGLGAAEYAEGHTSFVRREPIGVVAQVTPWQYPLMMGRASAATRDA
;
A
#
# COMPACT_ATOMS: atom_id res chain seq x y z
N MET A 1 17.05 4.99 -20.10
CA MET A 1 15.72 5.53 -19.76
C MET A 1 15.24 4.74 -18.56
N ASP A 2 14.92 5.42 -17.47
CA ASP A 2 14.53 4.75 -16.22
C ASP A 2 13.19 4.02 -16.41
N ALA A 3 13.04 2.88 -15.75
CA ALA A 3 11.89 1.99 -15.91
C ALA A 3 11.30 1.60 -14.55
N VAL A 4 10.03 1.96 -14.33
CA VAL A 4 9.23 1.53 -13.19
C VAL A 4 8.58 0.20 -13.55
N ARG A 5 9.00 -0.86 -12.85
CA ARG A 5 8.55 -2.24 -13.05
C ARG A 5 7.38 -2.59 -12.13
N ASN A 6 6.67 -3.66 -12.46
CA ASN A 6 5.73 -4.27 -11.55
C ASN A 6 6.47 -4.81 -10.32
N VAL A 7 5.83 -4.77 -9.15
CA VAL A 7 6.30 -5.48 -7.96
C VAL A 7 5.28 -6.57 -7.65
N ILE A 8 5.63 -7.82 -7.95
CA ILE A 8 4.76 -8.99 -7.78
C ILE A 8 5.53 -10.03 -6.97
N ALA A 9 4.91 -10.54 -5.90
CA ALA A 9 5.54 -11.50 -4.98
C ALA A 9 6.88 -11.03 -4.38
N GLY A 10 7.05 -9.71 -4.18
CA GLY A 10 8.29 -9.12 -3.66
C GLY A 10 9.40 -8.95 -4.71
N GLU A 11 9.13 -9.27 -5.97
CA GLU A 11 10.11 -9.18 -7.06
C GLU A 11 9.74 -8.09 -8.07
N SER A 12 10.77 -7.44 -8.62
CA SER A 12 10.63 -6.47 -9.68
C SER A 12 10.50 -7.18 -11.03
N ARG A 13 9.35 -7.05 -11.70
CA ARG A 13 9.00 -7.76 -12.94
C ARG A 13 8.64 -6.81 -14.07
N GLU A 14 9.06 -7.16 -15.27
CA GLU A 14 8.62 -6.50 -16.50
C GLU A 14 7.18 -6.89 -16.83
N PRO A 15 6.43 -6.06 -17.56
CA PRO A 15 5.05 -6.37 -17.95
C PRO A 15 5.03 -7.62 -18.82
N ALA A 16 4.08 -8.53 -18.58
CA ALA A 16 4.00 -9.79 -19.32
C ALA A 16 3.85 -9.60 -20.84
N SER A 17 3.15 -8.55 -21.27
CA SER A 17 3.02 -8.21 -22.70
C SER A 17 4.27 -7.55 -23.29
N GLY A 18 5.21 -7.10 -22.46
CA GLY A 18 6.33 -6.26 -22.85
C GLY A 18 5.96 -4.79 -23.11
N ASP A 19 4.70 -4.39 -22.89
CA ASP A 19 4.23 -3.03 -23.16
C ASP A 19 4.62 -2.05 -22.05
N TRP A 20 5.05 -0.86 -22.45
CA TRP A 20 5.42 0.21 -21.54
C TRP A 20 4.58 1.46 -21.80
N MET A 21 4.35 2.27 -20.76
CA MET A 21 3.79 3.61 -20.88
C MET A 21 4.84 4.66 -20.52
N ASP A 22 4.85 5.76 -21.26
CA ASP A 22 5.73 6.88 -20.96
C ASP A 22 5.22 7.66 -19.74
N LEU A 23 6.14 7.97 -18.83
CA LEU A 23 5.91 8.90 -17.73
C LEU A 23 6.42 10.27 -18.15
N VAL A 24 5.49 11.21 -18.25
CA VAL A 24 5.72 12.57 -18.75
C VAL A 24 5.69 13.54 -17.58
N ASP A 25 6.69 14.40 -17.50
CA ASP A 25 6.70 15.49 -16.53
C ASP A 25 5.75 16.59 -17.04
N PRO A 26 4.65 16.91 -16.33
CA PRO A 26 3.66 17.86 -16.81
C PRO A 26 4.17 19.31 -16.85
N SER A 27 5.28 19.63 -16.19
CA SER A 27 5.88 20.97 -16.20
C SER A 27 6.81 21.22 -17.38
N THR A 28 7.37 20.14 -17.96
CA THR A 28 8.32 20.23 -19.08
C THR A 28 7.87 19.52 -20.34
N GLU A 29 6.79 18.74 -20.26
CA GLU A 29 6.25 17.86 -21.33
C GLU A 29 7.26 16.80 -21.82
N LYS A 30 8.35 16.58 -21.08
CA LYS A 30 9.37 15.61 -21.44
C LYS A 30 9.11 14.27 -20.77
N VAL A 31 9.34 13.20 -21.53
CA VAL A 31 9.37 11.86 -20.97
C VAL A 31 10.61 11.71 -20.09
N TYR A 32 10.43 11.33 -18.83
CA TYR A 32 11.52 11.14 -17.88
C TYR A 32 11.78 9.67 -17.54
N ALA A 33 10.76 8.83 -17.66
CA ALA A 33 10.83 7.39 -17.39
C ALA A 33 9.70 6.67 -18.14
N ARG A 34 9.69 5.35 -18.04
CA ARG A 34 8.57 4.50 -18.50
C ARG A 34 8.06 3.63 -17.36
N ALA A 35 6.77 3.34 -17.31
CA ALA A 35 6.19 2.39 -16.38
C ALA A 35 5.66 1.16 -17.12
N ALA A 36 5.73 0.00 -16.47
CA ALA A 36 5.11 -1.22 -16.96
C ALA A 36 3.62 -0.98 -17.23
N ARG A 37 3.14 -1.31 -18.43
CA ARG A 37 1.71 -1.24 -18.76
C ARG A 37 1.08 -2.60 -18.46
N SER A 38 0.74 -2.82 -17.20
CA SER A 38 0.24 -4.10 -16.71
C SER A 38 -1.06 -4.53 -17.41
N GLY A 39 -1.04 -5.75 -17.94
CA GLY A 39 -2.19 -6.39 -18.58
C GLY A 39 -2.92 -7.35 -17.64
N GLY A 40 -3.88 -8.10 -18.20
CA GLY A 40 -4.65 -9.10 -17.43
C GLY A 40 -3.76 -10.18 -16.80
N GLU A 41 -2.74 -10.64 -17.51
CA GLU A 41 -1.82 -11.66 -17.00
C GLU A 41 -1.01 -11.16 -15.79
N ASP A 42 -0.53 -9.91 -15.81
CA ASP A 42 0.16 -9.32 -14.65
C ASP A 42 -0.77 -9.24 -13.43
N VAL A 43 -2.04 -8.90 -13.65
CA VAL A 43 -3.06 -8.84 -12.60
C VAL A 43 -3.33 -10.23 -12.02
N ASP A 44 -3.50 -11.25 -12.87
CA ASP A 44 -3.72 -12.63 -12.43
C ASP A 44 -2.53 -13.15 -11.60
N GLN A 45 -1.30 -12.88 -12.05
CA GLN A 45 -0.08 -13.21 -11.30
C GLN A 45 -0.03 -12.48 -9.94
N ALA A 46 -0.37 -11.20 -9.91
CA ALA A 46 -0.41 -10.41 -8.68
C ALA A 46 -1.46 -10.93 -7.68
N VAL A 47 -2.67 -11.25 -8.15
CA VAL A 47 -3.75 -11.78 -7.33
C VAL A 47 -3.40 -13.17 -6.79
N ALA A 48 -2.83 -14.04 -7.62
CA ALA A 48 -2.39 -15.37 -7.18
C ALA A 48 -1.30 -15.27 -6.09
N ALA A 49 -0.31 -14.40 -6.28
CA ALA A 49 0.73 -14.15 -5.28
C ALA A 49 0.15 -13.59 -3.97
N ALA A 50 -0.77 -12.63 -4.05
CA ALA A 50 -1.45 -12.06 -2.89
C ALA A 50 -2.28 -13.11 -2.13
N ALA A 51 -2.98 -13.99 -2.85
CA ALA A 51 -3.78 -15.07 -2.25
C ALA A 51 -2.91 -16.09 -1.48
N GLU A 52 -1.74 -16.44 -2.01
CA GLU A 52 -0.80 -17.30 -1.29
C GLU A 52 -0.20 -16.60 -0.06
N ALA A 53 0.22 -15.34 -0.19
CA ALA A 53 0.74 -14.56 0.93
C ALA A 53 -0.31 -14.37 2.04
N ALA A 54 -1.59 -14.16 1.70
CA ALA A 54 -2.68 -13.98 2.64
C ALA A 54 -2.86 -15.17 3.60
N ARG A 55 -2.49 -16.40 3.18
CA ARG A 55 -2.57 -17.60 4.04
C ARG A 55 -1.60 -17.53 5.21
N ALA A 56 -0.40 -16.99 5.00
CA ALA A 56 0.58 -16.76 6.04
C ALA A 56 0.27 -15.47 6.81
N TRP A 57 -0.05 -14.39 6.10
CA TRP A 57 -0.31 -13.07 6.68
C TRP A 57 -1.45 -13.10 7.71
N ARG A 58 -2.57 -13.78 7.42
CA ARG A 58 -3.71 -13.89 8.37
C ARG A 58 -3.36 -14.54 9.70
N ARG A 59 -2.24 -15.27 9.77
CA ARG A 59 -1.77 -15.96 10.99
C ARG A 59 -0.79 -15.11 11.81
N THR A 60 -0.37 -13.97 11.28
CA THR A 60 0.49 -13.04 12.03
C THR A 60 -0.27 -12.46 13.22
N THR A 61 0.47 -12.10 14.25
CA THR A 61 -0.07 -11.41 15.41
C THR A 61 -0.23 -9.91 15.11
N PRO A 62 -1.13 -9.22 15.83
CA PRO A 62 -1.20 -7.75 15.79
C PRO A 62 0.15 -7.06 16.05
N ALA A 63 1.01 -7.66 16.88
CA ALA A 63 2.33 -7.14 17.20
C ALA A 63 3.28 -7.20 15.99
N GLU A 64 3.29 -8.32 15.26
CA GLU A 64 4.10 -8.47 14.05
C GLU A 64 3.65 -7.53 12.94
N ARG A 65 2.34 -7.41 12.72
CA ARG A 65 1.80 -6.46 11.72
C ARG A 65 2.16 -5.02 12.04
N GLN A 66 1.97 -4.61 13.30
CA GLN A 66 2.39 -3.28 13.74
C GLN A 66 3.88 -3.03 13.49
N ARG A 67 4.75 -3.97 13.86
CA ARG A 67 6.20 -3.82 13.68
C ARG A 67 6.54 -3.56 12.21
N LEU A 68 5.99 -4.35 11.30
CA LEU A 68 6.24 -4.20 9.86
C LEU A 68 5.74 -2.85 9.31
N LEU A 69 4.60 -2.37 9.79
CA LEU A 69 4.07 -1.05 9.40
C LEU A 69 4.93 0.10 9.94
N LEU A 70 5.47 -0.01 11.16
CA LEU A 70 6.41 0.96 11.71
C LEU A 70 7.72 0.96 10.92
N GLU A 71 8.27 -0.21 10.60
CA GLU A 71 9.46 -0.34 9.76
C GLU A 71 9.25 0.29 8.36
N LEU A 72 8.08 0.07 7.75
CA LEU A 72 7.71 0.72 6.49
C LEU A 72 7.68 2.26 6.63
N SER A 73 7.09 2.77 7.70
CA SER A 73 7.03 4.21 7.96
C SER A 73 8.42 4.83 8.14
N ASP A 74 9.32 4.12 8.82
CA ASP A 74 10.69 4.59 9.02
C ASP A 74 11.46 4.60 7.70
N LEU A 75 11.33 3.54 6.88
CA LEU A 75 11.90 3.51 5.52
C LEU A 75 11.37 4.65 4.65
N MET A 76 10.06 4.92 4.68
CA MET A 76 9.47 6.06 3.96
C MET A 76 10.05 7.40 4.41
N THR A 77 10.34 7.53 5.71
CA THR A 77 10.97 8.73 6.28
C THR A 77 12.42 8.87 5.82
N GLU A 78 13.18 7.77 5.73
CA GLU A 78 14.56 7.76 5.23
C GLU A 78 14.64 8.21 3.76
N VAL A 79 13.69 7.80 2.92
CA VAL A 79 13.64 8.18 1.49
C VAL A 79 12.71 9.37 1.19
N ARG A 80 12.33 10.14 2.23
CA ARG A 80 11.34 11.22 2.15
C ARG A 80 11.57 12.19 0.98
N GLU A 81 12.79 12.67 0.82
CA GLU A 81 13.11 13.63 -0.24
C GLU A 81 12.96 12.99 -1.63
N ALA A 82 13.36 11.73 -1.80
CA ALA A 82 13.20 11.02 -3.07
C ALA A 82 11.72 10.78 -3.42
N LEU A 83 10.89 10.47 -2.42
CA LEU A 83 9.43 10.36 -2.61
C LEU A 83 8.81 11.68 -3.06
N ALA A 84 9.23 12.80 -2.48
CA ALA A 84 8.72 14.10 -2.88
C ALA A 84 9.18 14.51 -4.29
N GLU A 85 10.42 14.24 -4.67
CA GLU A 85 10.87 14.50 -6.05
C GLU A 85 10.07 13.66 -7.07
N ALA A 86 9.74 12.41 -6.72
CA ALA A 86 8.89 11.56 -7.56
C ALA A 86 7.46 12.13 -7.69
N GLU A 87 6.85 12.58 -6.58
CA GLU A 87 5.53 13.24 -6.57
C GLU A 87 5.52 14.53 -7.40
N VAL A 88 6.52 15.40 -7.21
CA VAL A 88 6.66 16.64 -7.98
C VAL A 88 6.75 16.34 -9.47
N ARG A 89 7.58 15.36 -9.86
CA ARG A 89 7.77 15.01 -11.27
C ARG A 89 6.53 14.36 -11.88
N ALA A 90 5.78 13.58 -11.12
CA ALA A 90 4.58 12.90 -11.59
C ALA A 90 3.39 13.85 -11.74
N THR A 91 3.23 14.84 -10.85
CA THR A 91 2.01 15.66 -10.82
C THR A 91 2.24 17.14 -11.11
N GLY A 92 3.49 17.62 -11.12
CA GLY A 92 3.83 19.04 -11.25
C GLY A 92 3.50 19.90 -10.02
N LYS A 93 3.18 19.30 -8.86
CA LYS A 93 2.82 20.06 -7.65
C LYS A 93 4.04 20.76 -7.04
N PRO A 94 3.87 21.88 -6.32
CA PRO A 94 4.98 22.50 -5.60
C PRO A 94 5.62 21.54 -4.60
N ARG A 95 6.95 21.54 -4.54
CA ARG A 95 7.75 20.68 -3.65
C ARG A 95 7.33 20.73 -2.19
N GLY A 96 7.02 21.93 -1.69
CA GLY A 96 6.56 22.11 -0.30
C GLY A 96 5.30 21.29 -0.01
N THR A 97 4.34 21.28 -0.94
CA THR A 97 3.10 20.48 -0.84
C THR A 97 3.39 18.99 -0.94
N ALA A 98 4.24 18.57 -1.89
CA ALA A 98 4.64 17.17 -2.02
C ALA A 98 5.26 16.62 -0.73
N LEU A 99 6.09 17.42 -0.05
CA LEU A 99 6.68 17.01 1.23
C LEU A 99 5.65 16.95 2.35
N SER A 100 4.99 18.07 2.65
CA SER A 100 4.21 18.21 3.88
C SER A 100 2.84 17.55 3.83
N VAL A 101 2.22 17.48 2.65
CA VAL A 101 0.90 16.89 2.48
C VAL A 101 1.03 15.44 2.03
N ASP A 102 1.87 15.18 1.02
CA ASP A 102 1.90 13.86 0.41
C ASP A 102 2.77 12.87 1.16
N VAL A 103 4.05 13.18 1.30
CA VAL A 103 4.98 12.25 1.95
C VAL A 103 4.72 12.19 3.45
N ASP A 104 4.72 13.33 4.14
CA ASP A 104 4.53 13.37 5.59
C ASP A 104 3.14 12.86 5.99
N GLY A 105 2.11 13.19 5.21
CA GLY A 105 0.76 12.67 5.43
C GLY A 105 0.66 11.15 5.19
N ALA A 106 1.42 10.60 4.24
CA ALA A 106 1.44 9.15 4.01
C ALA A 106 2.18 8.43 5.14
N VAL A 107 3.32 8.96 5.58
CA VAL A 107 4.09 8.45 6.73
C VAL A 107 3.23 8.43 7.99
N ASP A 108 2.55 9.54 8.31
CA ASP A 108 1.69 9.63 9.49
C ASP A 108 0.53 8.62 9.46
N ALA A 109 -0.13 8.48 8.31
CA ALA A 109 -1.20 7.50 8.16
C ALA A 109 -0.73 6.05 8.34
N VAL A 110 0.44 5.67 7.80
CA VAL A 110 1.00 4.34 8.03
C VAL A 110 1.28 4.11 9.52
N ARG A 111 1.82 5.10 10.23
CA ARG A 111 2.01 5.03 11.70
C ARG A 111 0.70 4.91 12.46
N TYR A 112 -0.31 5.69 12.08
CA TYR A 112 -1.64 5.61 12.67
C TYR A 112 -2.21 4.19 12.56
N PHE A 113 -2.16 3.59 11.38
CA PHE A 113 -2.66 2.25 11.16
C PHE A 113 -1.81 1.16 11.82
N ALA A 114 -0.50 1.38 11.99
CA ALA A 114 0.34 0.52 12.83
C ALA A 114 -0.16 0.49 14.29
N GLY A 115 -0.62 1.62 14.82
CA GLY A 115 -1.30 1.70 16.12
C GLY A 115 -2.66 0.98 16.10
N ALA A 116 -3.48 1.27 15.08
CA ALA A 116 -4.82 0.70 14.93
C ALA A 116 -4.82 -0.83 14.80
N ALA A 117 -3.76 -1.43 14.24
CA ALA A 117 -3.60 -2.87 14.12
C ALA A 117 -3.66 -3.61 15.47
N ARG A 118 -3.33 -2.92 16.58
CA ARG A 118 -3.45 -3.45 17.95
C ARG A 118 -4.76 -3.10 18.65
N LEU A 119 -5.57 -2.22 18.06
CA LEU A 119 -6.83 -1.75 18.63
C LEU A 119 -8.02 -2.43 17.93
N LEU A 120 -8.09 -3.75 18.11
CA LEU A 120 -9.24 -4.54 17.72
C LEU A 120 -10.28 -4.47 18.84
N GLU A 121 -11.10 -3.42 18.80
CA GLU A 121 -12.29 -3.33 19.63
C GLU A 121 -13.24 -4.48 19.29
N GLY A 122 -14.12 -4.85 20.20
CA GLY A 122 -15.10 -5.90 19.99
C GLY A 122 -16.12 -5.92 21.11
N LEU A 123 -17.31 -6.47 20.85
CA LEU A 123 -18.24 -6.78 21.93
C LEU A 123 -17.58 -7.83 22.83
N GLY A 124 -17.71 -7.65 24.15
CA GLY A 124 -17.21 -8.61 25.11
C GLY A 124 -17.81 -10.00 24.86
N ALA A 125 -17.02 -11.04 25.10
CA ALA A 125 -17.55 -12.39 25.11
C ALA A 125 -18.53 -12.53 26.29
N ALA A 126 -19.70 -13.10 26.05
CA ALA A 126 -20.74 -13.26 27.07
C ALA A 126 -21.50 -14.58 26.87
N GLU A 127 -22.16 -15.02 27.93
CA GLU A 127 -23.05 -16.18 27.92
C GLU A 127 -24.50 -15.72 27.77
N TYR A 128 -24.99 -15.71 26.52
CA TYR A 128 -26.39 -15.37 26.24
C TYR A 128 -27.33 -16.58 26.38
N ALA A 129 -26.78 -17.78 26.46
CA ALA A 129 -27.48 -19.03 26.72
C ALA A 129 -26.62 -19.92 27.59
N GLU A 130 -27.23 -20.62 28.54
CA GLU A 130 -26.52 -21.46 29.51
C GLU A 130 -25.60 -22.48 28.81
N GLY A 131 -24.34 -22.55 29.23
CA GLY A 131 -23.31 -23.41 28.66
C GLY A 131 -22.71 -22.93 27.33
N HIS A 132 -23.05 -21.73 26.84
CA HIS A 132 -22.63 -21.25 25.52
C HIS A 132 -21.96 -19.86 25.57
N THR A 133 -20.65 -19.81 25.34
CA THR A 133 -19.93 -18.54 25.15
C THR A 133 -20.14 -18.00 23.75
N SER A 134 -20.67 -16.79 23.65
CA SER A 134 -20.81 -16.02 22.41
C SER A 134 -19.77 -14.92 22.36
N PHE A 135 -19.13 -14.72 21.20
CA PHE A 135 -18.19 -13.63 20.97
C PHE A 135 -18.19 -13.23 19.50
N VAL A 136 -17.73 -12.00 19.23
CA VAL A 136 -17.55 -11.50 17.87
C VAL A 136 -16.06 -11.50 17.53
N ARG A 137 -15.70 -12.17 16.44
CA ARG A 137 -14.33 -12.15 15.91
C ARG A 137 -14.29 -11.31 14.64
N ARG A 138 -13.30 -10.43 14.55
CA ARG A 138 -12.94 -9.73 13.30
C ARG A 138 -11.85 -10.50 12.60
N GLU A 139 -12.07 -10.80 11.32
CA GLU A 139 -11.12 -11.51 10.47
C GLU A 139 -10.85 -10.68 9.21
N PRO A 140 -9.63 -10.74 8.67
CA PRO A 140 -9.31 -10.08 7.42
C PRO A 140 -10.18 -10.63 6.29
N ILE A 141 -10.66 -9.74 5.41
CA ILE A 141 -11.54 -10.11 4.29
C ILE A 141 -10.82 -10.90 3.19
N GLY A 142 -9.49 -10.87 3.15
CA GLY A 142 -8.66 -11.54 2.16
C GLY A 142 -7.94 -10.56 1.24
N VAL A 143 -7.81 -10.93 -0.03
CA VAL A 143 -7.12 -10.10 -1.05
C VAL A 143 -7.97 -8.88 -1.39
N VAL A 144 -7.35 -7.69 -1.37
CA VAL A 144 -8.00 -6.42 -1.68
C VAL A 144 -7.34 -5.80 -2.91
N ALA A 145 -8.14 -5.42 -3.90
CA ALA A 145 -7.70 -4.62 -5.04
C ALA A 145 -7.97 -3.15 -4.75
N GLN A 146 -6.97 -2.30 -5.00
CA GLN A 146 -7.09 -0.86 -4.83
C GLN A 146 -6.64 -0.14 -6.11
N VAL A 147 -7.45 0.83 -6.54
CA VAL A 147 -7.15 1.70 -7.67
C VAL A 147 -7.08 3.13 -7.15
N THR A 148 -5.99 3.83 -7.47
CA THR A 148 -5.73 5.18 -6.97
C THR A 148 -5.73 6.19 -8.11
N PRO A 149 -6.20 7.42 -7.86
CA PRO A 149 -6.19 8.47 -8.86
C PRO A 149 -4.85 9.22 -8.83
N TRP A 150 -4.58 10.02 -9.86
CA TRP A 150 -3.25 10.56 -10.16
C TRP A 150 -2.88 11.86 -9.40
N GLN A 151 -3.83 12.53 -8.76
CA GLN A 151 -3.60 13.84 -8.11
C GLN A 151 -2.80 13.72 -6.79
N TYR A 152 -2.92 12.58 -6.11
CA TYR A 152 -2.33 12.31 -4.81
C TYR A 152 -1.86 10.84 -4.75
N PRO A 153 -0.96 10.40 -5.65
CA PRO A 153 -0.71 8.98 -5.87
C PRO A 153 -0.15 8.27 -4.63
N LEU A 154 0.83 8.85 -3.93
CA LEU A 154 1.36 8.27 -2.69
C LEU A 154 0.32 8.27 -1.57
N MET A 155 -0.38 9.38 -1.39
CA MET A 155 -1.40 9.55 -0.35
C MET A 155 -2.63 8.67 -0.54
N MET A 156 -3.00 8.37 -1.77
CA MET A 156 -4.09 7.45 -2.04
C MET A 156 -3.57 6.01 -2.01
N GLY A 157 -2.35 5.77 -2.49
CA GLY A 157 -1.67 4.46 -2.45
C GLY A 157 -1.44 3.91 -1.05
N ARG A 158 -1.20 4.77 -0.05
CA ARG A 158 -0.92 4.36 1.34
C ARG A 158 -1.96 3.42 1.95
N ALA A 159 -3.22 3.52 1.53
CA ALA A 159 -4.31 2.72 2.09
C ALA A 159 -4.14 1.22 1.83
N SER A 160 -3.42 0.82 0.77
CA SER A 160 -3.27 -0.59 0.40
C SER A 160 -2.39 -1.38 1.35
N ALA A 161 -1.48 -0.70 2.05
CA ALA A 161 -0.57 -1.31 3.03
C ALA A 161 -1.17 -1.36 4.44
N ALA A 162 -2.23 -0.59 4.70
CA ALA A 162 -2.53 -0.12 6.05
C ALA A 162 -4.03 -0.11 6.38
N THR A 163 -4.87 -0.96 5.77
CA THR A 163 -6.25 -1.07 6.25
C THR A 163 -6.29 -1.83 7.58
N ARG A 164 -7.18 -1.41 8.48
CA ARG A 164 -7.37 -1.99 9.83
C ARG A 164 -7.60 -3.51 9.82
N ASP A 165 -8.13 -4.02 8.71
CA ASP A 165 -8.49 -5.41 8.49
C ASP A 165 -7.58 -6.13 7.46
N ALA A 166 -6.45 -5.52 7.04
CA ALA A 166 -5.44 -6.19 6.21
C ALA A 166 -4.51 -7.10 7.03
#